data_AF-A0A1B6CW76-F1
#
_entry.id   AF-A0A1B6CW76-F1
#
_cell.length_a   1.000
_cell.length_b   1.000
_cell.length_c   1.000
_cell.angle_alpha   90.00
_cell.angle_beta   90.00
_cell.angle_gamma   90.00
#
_symmetry.space_group_name_H-M   'P 1'
#
loop_
_entity.id
_entity.type
_entity.pdbx_description
1 polymer ?
#
loop_
_entity_poly.entity_id
_entity_poly.type
_entity_poly.pdbx_seq_one_letter_code
_entity_poly.pdbx_strand_id
1 'polypeptide(L)'
;LASTVMDSIMMLFERIEKQHGRILVFHALAYITAAKSGLSESELEDLISLDDRVLDDVYQYHLPPVRRIPPLLWTRIRNDLPNYLSEREADGTISRYSQGK
;
A
#
# COMPACT_ATOMS: atom_id res chain seq x y z
N LEU A 1 -16.68 2.24 21.65
CA LEU A 1 -16.00 3.50 22.03
C LEU A 1 -14.54 3.14 22.24
N ALA A 2 -13.58 3.74 21.53
CA ALA A 2 -12.16 3.48 21.80
C ALA A 2 -11.76 4.13 23.12
N SER A 3 -11.27 3.30 24.04
CA SER A 3 -10.81 3.69 25.37
C SER A 3 -9.35 4.15 25.39
N THR A 4 -8.58 3.77 24.37
CA THR A 4 -7.15 4.04 24.25
C THR A 4 -6.78 4.49 22.84
N VAL A 5 -5.62 5.14 22.69
CA VAL A 5 -5.07 5.48 21.35
C VAL A 5 -4.90 4.21 20.51
N MET A 6 -4.52 3.10 21.15
CA MET A 6 -4.40 1.79 20.49
C MET A 6 -5.75 1.30 19.97
N ASP A 7 -6.84 1.41 20.75
CA ASP A 7 -8.19 1.07 20.27
C ASP A 7 -8.60 1.93 19.08
N SER A 8 -8.27 3.21 19.07
CA SER A 8 -8.56 4.11 17.95
C SER A 8 -7.83 3.70 16.67
N ILE A 9 -6.55 3.31 16.79
CA ILE A 9 -5.74 2.79 15.69
C ILE A 9 -6.30 1.45 15.19
N MET A 10 -6.69 0.55 16.10
CA MET A 10 -7.28 -0.73 15.74
C MET A 10 -8.62 -0.56 15.02
N MET A 11 -9.50 0.33 15.50
CA MET A 11 -10.77 0.64 14.82
C MET A 11 -10.57 1.29 13.45
N LEU A 12 -9.51 2.10 13.28
CA LEU A 12 -9.13 2.65 11.98
C LEU A 12 -8.72 1.53 11.02
N PHE A 13 -7.84 0.63 11.46
CA PHE A 13 -7.45 -0.52 10.64
C PHE A 13 -8.64 -1.40 10.28
N GLU A 14 -9.51 -1.74 11.22
CA GLU A 14 -10.72 -2.52 10.94
C GLU A 14 -11.63 -1.85 9.89
N ARG A 15 -11.72 -0.51 9.91
CA ARG A 15 -12.53 0.24 8.95
C ARG A 15 -11.94 0.15 7.54
N ILE A 16 -10.63 0.33 7.41
CA ILE A 16 -9.93 0.31 6.11
C ILE A 16 -9.89 -1.12 5.56
N GLU A 17 -9.61 -2.11 6.42
CA GLU A 17 -9.65 -3.53 6.06
C GLU A 17 -11.02 -3.94 5.51
N LYS A 18 -12.12 -3.44 6.09
CA LYS A 18 -13.48 -3.68 5.58
C LYS A 18 -13.76 -3.04 4.23
N GLN A 19 -13.13 -1.91 3.92
CA GLN A 19 -13.36 -1.18 2.67
C GLN A 19 -12.49 -1.68 1.52
N HIS A 20 -11.24 -2.08 1.81
CA HIS A 20 -10.23 -2.36 0.79
C HIS A 20 -9.80 -3.83 0.72
N GLY A 21 -10.18 -4.65 1.70
CA GLY A 21 -9.74 -6.03 1.82
C GLY A 21 -8.70 -6.16 2.92
N ARG A 22 -8.94 -7.14 3.80
CA ARG A 22 -8.11 -7.36 4.98
C ARG A 22 -6.69 -7.75 4.60
N ILE A 23 -6.55 -8.61 3.59
CA ILE A 23 -5.26 -9.14 3.14
C ILE A 23 -4.45 -8.02 2.51
N LEU A 24 -5.06 -7.21 1.64
CA LEU A 24 -4.40 -6.06 1.00
C LEU A 24 -3.84 -5.06 2.01
N VAL A 25 -4.67 -4.60 2.95
CA VAL A 25 -4.27 -3.58 3.94
C VAL A 25 -3.20 -4.12 4.89
N PHE A 26 -3.35 -5.36 5.35
CA PHE A 26 -2.38 -6.00 6.23
C PHE A 26 -1.00 -6.14 5.57
N HIS A 27 -0.94 -6.67 4.34
CA HIS A 27 0.35 -6.86 3.65
C HIS A 27 0.99 -5.52 3.28
N ALA A 28 0.20 -4.54 2.81
CA ALA A 28 0.73 -3.21 2.52
C ALA A 28 1.39 -2.55 3.74
N LEU A 29 0.71 -2.58 4.90
CA LEU A 29 1.25 -2.03 6.14
C LEU A 29 2.43 -2.85 6.68
N ALA A 30 2.40 -4.17 6.53
CA ALA A 30 3.51 -5.04 6.89
C ALA A 30 4.77 -4.72 6.07
N TYR A 31 4.65 -4.50 4.76
CA TYR A 31 5.77 -4.09 3.91
C TYR A 31 6.32 -2.72 4.31
N ILE A 32 5.45 -1.74 4.56
CA ILE A 32 5.85 -0.40 5.03
C ILE A 32 6.59 -0.51 6.38
N THR A 33 6.10 -1.34 7.30
CA THR A 33 6.71 -1.53 8.63
C THR A 33 8.03 -2.30 8.56
N ALA A 34 8.14 -3.26 7.65
CA ALA A 34 9.37 -4.03 7.44
C ALA A 34 10.47 -3.22 6.74
N ALA A 35 10.10 -2.19 5.97
CA ALA A 35 11.05 -1.35 5.25
C ALA A 35 11.79 -0.38 6.19
N LYS A 36 13.10 -0.57 6.32
CA LYS A 36 13.95 0.26 7.19
C LYS A 36 14.05 1.74 6.79
N SER A 37 13.88 2.04 5.49
CA SER A 37 14.05 3.40 4.94
C SER A 37 12.74 3.99 4.39
N GLY A 38 11.61 3.33 4.64
CA GLY A 38 10.35 3.60 3.93
C GLY A 38 10.31 2.95 2.55
N LEU A 39 9.13 2.98 1.92
CA LEU A 39 8.90 2.50 0.55
C LEU A 39 8.28 3.62 -0.27
N SER A 40 8.74 3.76 -1.51
CA SER A 40 8.05 4.57 -2.51
C SER A 40 6.75 3.91 -2.93
N GLU A 41 5.81 4.70 -3.46
CA GLU A 41 4.52 4.18 -3.95
C GLU A 41 4.72 3.07 -5.01
N SER A 42 5.63 3.29 -5.96
CA SER A 42 5.96 2.30 -6.99
C SER A 42 6.54 1.00 -6.44
N GLU A 43 7.39 1.07 -5.42
CA GLU A 43 8.00 -0.12 -4.78
C GLU A 43 6.95 -0.92 -4.03
N LEU A 44 6.07 -0.23 -3.30
CA LEU A 44 4.98 -0.87 -2.59
C LEU A 44 3.98 -1.49 -3.58
N GLU A 45 3.64 -0.81 -4.67
CA GLU A 45 2.81 -1.37 -5.73
C GLU A 45 3.42 -2.62 -6.36
N ASP A 46 4.73 -2.64 -6.59
CA ASP A 46 5.43 -3.80 -7.14
C ASP A 46 5.44 -4.98 -6.15
N LEU A 47 5.75 -4.71 -4.87
CA LEU A 47 5.70 -5.71 -3.79
C LEU A 47 4.31 -6.33 -3.62
N ILE A 48 3.26 -5.50 -3.61
CA ILE A 48 1.88 -5.98 -3.49
C ILE A 48 1.47 -6.72 -4.77
N SER A 49 1.96 -6.31 -5.94
CA SER A 49 1.71 -7.01 -7.21
C SER A 49 2.43 -8.37 -7.30
N LEU A 50 3.49 -8.58 -6.54
CA LEU A 50 4.17 -9.87 -6.42
C LEU A 50 3.49 -10.81 -5.41
N ASP A 51 2.61 -10.30 -4.55
CA ASP A 51 1.91 -11.11 -3.56
C ASP A 51 0.66 -11.76 -4.19
N ASP A 52 0.80 -13.02 -4.59
CA ASP A 52 -0.30 -13.82 -5.15
C ASP A 52 -1.50 -13.93 -4.20
N ARG A 53 -1.32 -13.85 -2.87
CA ARG A 53 -2.43 -13.90 -1.91
C ARG A 53 -3.23 -12.61 -1.91
N VAL A 54 -2.54 -11.47 -2.03
CA VAL A 54 -3.21 -10.18 -2.18
C VAL A 54 -3.92 -10.10 -3.52
N LEU A 55 -3.30 -10.57 -4.59
CA LEU A 55 -3.94 -10.62 -5.91
C LEU A 55 -5.18 -11.50 -5.92
N ASP A 56 -5.16 -12.66 -5.26
CA ASP A 56 -6.34 -13.53 -5.13
C ASP A 56 -7.48 -12.85 -4.35
N ASP A 57 -7.15 -12.13 -3.27
CA ASP A 57 -8.12 -11.37 -2.47
C ASP A 57 -8.70 -10.15 -3.22
N VAL A 58 -7.89 -9.48 -4.05
CA VAL A 58 -8.33 -8.33 -4.85
C VAL A 58 -9.11 -8.76 -6.09
N TYR A 59 -8.71 -9.86 -6.72
CA TYR A 59 -9.28 -10.39 -7.95
C TYR A 59 -10.15 -11.64 -7.73
N GLN A 60 -11.06 -11.58 -6.74
CA GLN A 60 -11.93 -12.71 -6.39
C GLN A 60 -12.79 -13.24 -7.55
N TYR A 61 -13.08 -12.39 -8.55
CA TYR A 61 -14.00 -12.73 -9.65
C TYR A 61 -13.39 -12.63 -11.05
N HIS A 62 -12.25 -11.93 -11.24
CA HIS A 62 -11.67 -11.75 -12.57
C HIS A 62 -10.18 -11.44 -12.49
N LEU A 63 -9.34 -12.46 -12.77
CA LEU A 63 -7.89 -12.29 -12.88
C LEU A 63 -7.55 -11.60 -14.20
N PRO A 64 -6.95 -10.39 -14.18
CA PRO A 64 -6.45 -9.77 -15.40
C PRO A 64 -5.27 -10.59 -15.97
N PRO A 65 -5.05 -10.55 -17.29
CA PRO A 65 -3.94 -11.24 -17.95
C PRO A 65 -2.56 -10.71 -17.51
N VAL A 66 -2.51 -9.51 -16.91
CA VAL A 66 -1.32 -8.94 -16.28
C VAL A 66 -1.59 -8.84 -14.78
N ARG A 67 -0.86 -9.61 -13.97
CA ARG A 67 -0.91 -9.59 -12.51
C ARG A 67 -0.27 -8.31 -11.99
N ARG A 68 -1.04 -7.22 -11.93
CA ARG A 68 -0.59 -5.95 -11.38
C ARG A 68 -1.72 -5.30 -10.62
N ILE A 69 -1.42 -4.86 -9.39
CA ILE A 69 -2.36 -4.05 -8.62
C ILE A 69 -2.57 -2.74 -9.39
N PRO A 70 -3.81 -2.32 -9.65
CA PRO A 70 -4.05 -1.03 -10.27
C PRO A 70 -3.59 0.08 -9.30
N PRO A 71 -2.79 1.06 -9.76
CA PRO A 71 -2.25 2.12 -8.89
C PRO A 71 -3.32 2.84 -8.08
N LEU A 72 -4.51 2.96 -8.68
CA LEU A 72 -5.69 3.57 -8.08
C LEU A 72 -6.17 2.88 -6.78
N LEU A 73 -5.93 1.58 -6.60
CA LEU A 73 -6.32 0.86 -5.37
C LEU A 73 -5.51 1.36 -4.17
N TRP A 74 -4.18 1.41 -4.32
CA TRP A 74 -3.29 1.92 -3.28
C TRP A 74 -3.54 3.41 -3.02
N THR A 75 -3.70 4.23 -4.08
CA THR A 75 -4.02 5.65 -3.94
C THR A 75 -5.31 5.88 -3.14
N ARG A 76 -6.31 5.01 -3.26
CA ARG A 76 -7.55 5.10 -2.45
C ARG A 76 -7.30 4.76 -0.98
N ILE A 77 -6.54 3.71 -0.69
CA ILE A 77 -6.15 3.35 0.69
C ILE A 77 -5.38 4.51 1.34
N ARG A 78 -4.41 5.09 0.61
CA ARG A 78 -3.65 6.26 1.06
C ARG A 78 -4.56 7.45 1.36
N ASN A 79 -5.54 7.73 0.50
CA ASN A 79 -6.50 8.81 0.72
C ASN A 79 -7.42 8.57 1.94
N ASP A 80 -7.66 7.33 2.34
CA ASP A 80 -8.42 6.99 3.55
C ASP A 80 -7.55 7.05 4.83
N LEU A 81 -6.22 7.12 4.67
CA LEU A 81 -5.21 7.26 5.73
C LEU A 81 -4.50 8.64 5.75
N PRO A 82 -5.20 9.78 5.65
CA PRO A 82 -4.54 11.08 5.63
C PRO A 82 -3.90 11.35 7.00
N ASN A 83 -2.64 11.76 7.01
CA ASN A 83 -1.82 12.06 8.20
C ASN A 83 -1.38 10.85 9.06
N TYR A 84 -1.78 9.62 8.74
CA TYR A 84 -1.25 8.41 9.40
C TYR A 84 0.01 7.88 8.71
N LEU A 85 0.16 8.17 7.42
CA LEU A 85 1.39 7.91 6.67
C LEU A 85 2.22 9.20 6.67
N SER A 86 3.42 9.12 7.26
CA SER A 86 4.38 10.21 7.20
C SER A 86 5.09 10.17 5.85
N GLU A 87 4.75 11.10 4.97
CA GLU A 87 5.52 11.34 3.75
C GLU A 87 6.85 11.98 4.13
N ARG A 88 7.92 11.21 3.98
CA ARG A 88 9.27 11.76 3.89
C ARG A 88 9.68 11.66 2.43
N GLU A 89 10.20 12.74 1.88
CA GLU A 89 10.94 12.70 0.62
C GLU A 89 12.16 11.81 0.84
N ALA A 90 11.99 10.51 0.62
CA ALA A 90 13.07 9.54 0.66
C ALA A 90 13.80 9.64 -0.68
N ASP A 91 14.85 10.47 -0.65
CA ASP A 91 15.96 10.51 -1.60
C ASP A 91 15.61 10.87 -3.04
N GLY A 92 16.19 11.99 -3.50
CA GLY A 92 15.99 12.55 -4.82
C GLY A 92 16.17 11.50 -5.91
N THR A 93 15.06 10.99 -6.45
CA THR A 93 15.07 10.15 -7.64
C THR A 93 15.50 11.00 -8.83
N ILE A 94 16.81 11.09 -9.00
CA ILE A 94 17.47 11.57 -10.20
C ILE A 94 17.22 10.51 -11.27
N SER A 95 16.09 10.61 -11.98
CA SER A 95 15.97 9.98 -13.29
C SER A 95 16.90 10.71 -14.26
N ARG A 96 18.19 10.42 -14.16
CA ARG A 96 19.18 10.84 -15.15
C ARG A 96 18.98 9.98 -16.39
N TYR A 97 18.09 10.41 -17.28
CA TYR A 97 18.15 9.98 -18.67
C TYR A 97 19.43 10.58 -19.27
N SER A 98 20.51 9.80 -19.23
CA SER A 98 21.64 9.99 -20.12
C SER A 98 21.17 9.64 -21.53
N GLN A 99 20.62 10.62 -22.24
CA GLN A 99 20.63 10.59 -23.70
C GLN A 99 22.06 10.91 -24.12
N GLY A 100 22.80 9.85 -24.45
CA GLY A 100 23.98 9.98 -25.28
C GLY A 100 23.56 10.38 -26.69
N LYS A 101 24.09 11.53 -27.15
CA LYS A 101 24.94 11.62 -28.34
C LYS A 101 25.62 12.98 -28.39
#